data_AF-A0A822DSV8-F1
#
_entry.id   AF-A0A822DSV8-F1
#
_cell.length_a   1.000
_cell.length_b   1.000
_cell.length_c   1.000
_cell.angle_alpha   90.00
_cell.angle_beta   90.00
_cell.angle_gamma   90.00
#
_symmetry.space_group_name_H-M   'P 1'
#
loop_
_entity.id
_entity.type
_entity.pdbx_description
1 polymer ?
#
loop_
_entity_poly.entity_id
_entity_poly.type
_entity_poly.pdbx_seq_one_letter_code
_entity_poly.pdbx_strand_id
1 'polypeptide(L)'
;KYVLLVAIIITGIIIALRCKEVSNIYNIIGTIENDDWQFVRNLFQQNFIDGLDLGASLAIYHNGKLVVDLCGGWFDQEKTKSYTNDTLELILSTSKGIVAIAVALCVQNGLIDCNER
;
A
#
# COMPACT_ATOMS: atom_id res chain seq x y z
N LYS A 1 -40.57 11.11 13.60
CA LYS A 1 -39.41 11.84 13.01
C LYS A 1 -38.14 11.69 13.85
N TYR A 2 -38.18 11.92 15.17
CA TYR A 2 -37.02 11.77 16.06
C TYR A 2 -36.46 10.33 16.19
N VAL A 3 -37.31 9.31 16.25
CA VAL A 3 -36.88 7.90 16.36
C VAL A 3 -36.03 7.45 15.16
N LEU A 4 -36.40 7.88 13.94
CA LEU A 4 -35.66 7.56 12.72
C LEU A 4 -34.30 8.27 12.68
N LEU A 5 -34.25 9.52 13.15
CA LEU A 5 -33.01 10.31 13.23
C LEU A 5 -32.01 9.67 14.21
N VAL A 6 -32.49 9.23 15.37
CA VAL A 6 -31.66 8.56 16.40
C VAL A 6 -31.10 7.24 15.89
N ALA A 7 -31.88 6.46 15.13
CA ALA A 7 -31.42 5.21 14.52
C ALA A 7 -30.27 5.45 13.52
N ILE A 8 -30.38 6.45 12.64
CA ILE A 8 -29.34 6.77 11.64
C ILE A 8 -28.03 7.19 12.33
N ILE A 9 -28.11 8.00 13.38
CA ILE A 9 -26.94 8.44 14.14
C ILE A 9 -26.26 7.24 14.83
N ILE A 10 -27.03 6.36 15.46
CA ILE A 10 -26.50 5.14 16.10
C ILE A 10 -25.83 4.21 15.08
N THR A 11 -26.46 3.97 13.92
CA THR A 11 -25.86 3.15 12.88
C THR A 11 -24.56 3.78 12.36
N GLY A 12 -24.55 5.10 12.13
CA GLY A 12 -23.34 5.83 11.74
C GLY A 12 -22.21 5.73 12.77
N ILE A 13 -22.53 5.85 14.06
CA ILE A 13 -21.55 5.70 15.16
C ILE A 13 -21.02 4.26 15.23
N ILE A 14 -21.88 3.25 15.12
CA ILE A 14 -21.46 1.83 15.14
C ILE A 14 -20.54 1.52 13.95
N ILE A 15 -20.88 1.98 12.75
CA ILE A 15 -20.02 1.83 11.55
C ILE A 15 -18.69 2.55 11.77
N ALA A 16 -18.68 3.79 12.28
CA ALA A 16 -17.46 4.55 12.53
C ALA A 16 -16.56 3.88 13.60
N LEU A 17 -17.14 3.39 14.69
CA LEU A 17 -16.41 2.67 15.74
C LEU A 17 -15.84 1.36 15.20
N ARG A 18 -16.61 0.61 14.40
CA ARG A 18 -16.12 -0.62 13.79
C ARG A 18 -15.03 -0.35 12.77
N CYS A 19 -15.15 0.71 11.98
CA CYS A 19 -14.13 1.12 11.02
C CYS A 19 -12.81 1.53 11.73
N LYS A 20 -12.91 2.20 12.88
CA LYS A 20 -11.75 2.57 13.72
C LYS A 20 -11.09 1.38 14.42
N GLU A 21 -11.89 0.40 14.83
CA GLU A 21 -11.37 -0.85 15.40
C GLU A 21 -10.65 -1.67 14.33
N VAL A 22 -11.25 -1.79 13.14
CA VAL A 22 -10.67 -2.48 11.99
C VAL A 22 -9.41 -1.77 11.46
N SER A 23 -9.38 -0.43 11.44
CA SER A 23 -8.18 0.31 11.05
C SER A 23 -6.99 0.05 11.98
N ASN A 24 -7.25 -0.14 13.27
CA ASN A 24 -6.22 -0.51 14.25
C ASN A 24 -5.70 -1.94 14.05
N ILE A 25 -6.47 -2.86 13.46
CA ILE A 25 -6.06 -4.25 13.22
C ILE A 25 -5.00 -4.35 12.12
N TYR A 26 -5.02 -3.44 11.15
CA TYR A 26 -4.10 -3.48 10.00
C TYR A 26 -2.82 -2.66 10.20
N ASN A 27 -2.67 -1.96 11.33
CA ASN A 27 -1.44 -1.26 11.74
C ASN A 27 -0.69 -0.57 10.57
N ILE A 28 -1.36 0.36 9.90
CA ILE A 28 -0.77 1.05 8.74
C ILE A 28 0.26 2.07 9.23
N ILE A 29 1.54 1.77 9.02
CA ILE A 29 2.67 2.60 9.39
C ILE A 29 3.26 3.29 8.16
N GLY A 30 4.07 4.33 8.39
CA GLY A 30 4.77 5.06 7.33
C GLY A 30 4.39 6.53 7.24
N THR A 31 4.83 7.19 6.17
CA THR A 31 4.80 8.65 6.00
C THR A 31 3.95 9.08 4.80
N ILE A 32 3.38 10.27 4.93
CA ILE A 32 2.77 11.03 3.83
C ILE A 32 3.34 12.43 3.93
N GLU A 33 3.78 12.98 2.81
CA GLU A 33 4.43 14.28 2.78
C GLU A 33 3.51 15.42 3.25
N ASN A 34 2.27 15.46 2.75
CA ASN A 34 1.30 16.52 3.02
C ASN A 34 -0.16 16.05 2.83
N ASP A 35 -1.11 16.93 3.13
CA ASP A 35 -2.53 16.61 3.14
C ASP A 35 -3.10 16.25 1.75
N ASP A 36 -2.46 16.71 0.67
CA ASP A 36 -2.91 16.43 -0.70
C ASP A 36 -2.83 14.93 -1.03
N TRP A 37 -1.98 14.18 -0.34
CA TRP A 37 -1.78 12.74 -0.53
C TRP A 37 -2.53 11.87 0.50
N GLN A 38 -3.25 12.46 1.46
CA GLN A 38 -3.92 11.70 2.53
C GLN A 38 -4.98 10.71 2.01
N PHE A 39 -5.61 11.04 0.88
CA PHE A 39 -6.58 10.14 0.25
C PHE A 39 -5.95 8.78 -0.12
N VAL A 40 -4.64 8.73 -0.41
CA VAL A 40 -3.92 7.49 -0.73
C VAL A 40 -3.91 6.56 0.48
N ARG A 41 -3.65 7.07 1.68
CA ARG A 41 -3.71 6.25 2.91
C ARG A 41 -5.11 5.72 3.17
N ASN A 42 -6.14 6.53 2.91
CA ASN A 42 -7.53 6.09 3.07
C ASN A 42 -7.87 4.94 2.11
N LEU A 43 -7.46 5.04 0.85
CA LEU A 43 -7.66 3.98 -0.14
C LEU A 43 -6.83 2.73 0.19
N PHE A 44 -5.56 2.91 0.56
CA PHE A 44 -4.69 1.82 1.00
C PHE A 44 -5.31 1.07 2.19
N GLN A 45 -5.85 1.79 3.17
CA GLN A 45 -6.58 1.20 4.30
C GLN A 45 -7.85 0.48 3.86
N GLN A 46 -8.58 1.05 2.90
CA GLN A 46 -9.82 0.47 2.40
C GLN A 46 -9.59 -0.91 1.78
N ASN A 47 -8.48 -1.14 1.08
CA ASN A 47 -8.16 -2.46 0.54
C ASN A 47 -8.12 -3.56 1.61
N PHE A 48 -7.57 -3.28 2.79
CA PHE A 48 -7.56 -4.25 3.89
C PHE A 48 -8.95 -4.43 4.51
N ILE A 49 -9.74 -3.34 4.62
CA ILE A 49 -11.13 -3.41 5.12
C ILE A 49 -11.97 -4.29 4.20
N ASP A 50 -11.81 -4.14 2.89
CA ASP A 50 -12.52 -4.90 1.86
C ASP A 50 -11.97 -6.32 1.68
N GLY A 51 -10.89 -6.67 2.38
CA GLY A 51 -10.25 -7.99 2.32
C GLY A 51 -9.51 -8.27 1.01
N LEU A 52 -9.14 -7.22 0.27
CA LEU A 52 -8.38 -7.31 -0.97
C LEU A 52 -6.89 -7.60 -0.70
N ASP A 53 -6.35 -7.03 0.39
CA ASP A 53 -4.96 -7.19 0.79
C ASP A 53 -4.85 -7.82 2.18
N LEU A 54 -3.93 -8.78 2.33
CA LEU A 54 -3.56 -9.36 3.63
C LEU A 54 -2.49 -8.53 4.34
N GLY A 55 -1.44 -8.18 3.58
CA GLY A 55 -0.31 -7.35 3.94
C GLY A 55 0.23 -6.71 2.66
N ALA A 56 0.61 -5.44 2.71
CA ALA A 56 1.11 -4.72 1.55
C ALA A 56 2.03 -3.57 1.94
N SER A 57 2.81 -3.10 0.95
CA SER A 57 3.54 -1.83 1.00
C SER A 57 3.28 -1.00 -0.27
N LEU A 58 3.35 0.33 -0.12
CA LEU A 58 3.13 1.30 -1.18
C LEU A 58 4.10 2.47 -1.03
N ALA A 59 4.91 2.71 -2.06
CA ALA A 59 5.74 3.90 -2.19
C ALA A 59 5.36 4.67 -3.46
N ILE A 60 5.17 5.99 -3.34
CA ILE A 60 4.88 6.88 -4.46
C ILE A 60 5.94 7.96 -4.50
N TYR A 61 6.57 8.10 -5.67
CA TYR A 61 7.45 9.22 -5.99
C TYR A 61 6.75 10.18 -6.95
N HIS A 62 6.70 11.46 -6.60
CA HIS A 62 6.21 12.52 -7.47
C HIS A 62 7.31 13.57 -7.65
N ASN A 63 7.69 13.84 -8.91
CA ASN A 63 8.81 14.73 -9.26
C ASN A 63 10.12 14.38 -8.53
N GLY A 64 10.42 13.09 -8.39
CA GLY A 64 11.64 12.59 -7.74
C GLY A 64 11.64 12.64 -6.22
N LYS A 65 10.56 13.12 -5.58
CA LYS A 65 10.40 13.13 -4.12
C LYS A 65 9.49 11.98 -3.68
N LEU A 66 9.86 11.28 -2.61
CA LEU A 66 9.00 10.31 -1.95
C LEU A 66 7.87 11.05 -1.24
N VAL A 67 6.64 10.89 -1.72
CA VAL A 67 5.47 11.63 -1.22
C VAL A 67 4.52 10.76 -0.39
N VAL A 68 4.54 9.44 -0.62
CA VAL A 68 3.83 8.43 0.16
C VAL A 68 4.76 7.24 0.36
N ASP A 69 4.88 6.76 1.58
CA ASP A 69 5.59 5.53 1.94
C ASP A 69 4.83 4.83 3.05
N LEU A 70 4.10 3.76 2.73
CA LEU A 70 3.19 3.08 3.63
C LEU A 70 3.45 1.58 3.62
N CYS A 71 3.25 0.93 4.77
CA CYS A 71 3.03 -0.51 4.82
C CYS A 71 2.04 -0.87 5.94
N GLY A 72 1.45 -2.04 5.86
CA GLY A 72 0.52 -2.51 6.87
C GLY A 72 -0.05 -3.88 6.56
N GLY A 73 -0.82 -4.40 7.51
CA GLY A 73 -1.42 -5.72 7.48
C GLY A 73 -0.53 -6.81 8.06
N TRP A 74 -0.64 -8.01 7.50
CA TRP A 74 -0.05 -9.24 8.02
C TRP A 74 0.75 -9.94 6.92
N PHE A 75 1.87 -10.55 7.31
CA PHE A 75 2.70 -11.33 6.39
C PHE A 75 2.09 -12.70 6.08
N ASP A 76 1.36 -13.28 7.02
CA ASP A 76 0.84 -14.63 6.97
C ASP A 76 -0.69 -14.69 7.18
N GLN A 77 -1.32 -15.72 6.63
CA GLN A 77 -2.78 -15.87 6.70
C GLN A 77 -3.29 -16.07 8.12
N GLU A 78 -2.46 -16.67 8.98
CA GLU A 78 -2.74 -16.85 10.41
C GLU A 78 -2.64 -15.55 11.21
N LYS A 79 -2.16 -14.46 10.58
CA LYS A 79 -1.98 -13.13 11.20
C LYS A 79 -1.11 -13.21 12.46
N THR A 80 -0.02 -13.97 12.39
CA THR A 80 0.94 -14.11 13.49
C THR A 80 2.08 -13.12 13.36
N LYS A 81 2.38 -12.65 12.14
CA LYS A 81 3.48 -11.72 11.87
C LYS A 81 2.98 -10.49 11.13
N SER A 82 3.28 -9.31 11.68
CA SER A 82 2.93 -8.03 11.05
C SER A 82 3.74 -7.79 9.77
N TYR A 83 3.10 -7.16 8.79
CA TYR A 83 3.78 -6.65 7.60
C TYR A 83 4.41 -5.29 7.93
N THR A 84 5.72 -5.17 7.71
CA THR A 84 6.54 -4.00 8.05
C THR A 84 7.37 -3.54 6.85
N ASN A 85 8.06 -2.40 6.97
CA ASN A 85 8.97 -1.91 5.93
C ASN A 85 10.12 -2.88 5.59
N ASP A 86 10.48 -3.77 6.51
CA ASP A 86 11.53 -4.79 6.31
C ASP A 86 10.98 -6.10 5.74
N THR A 87 9.67 -6.18 5.49
CA THR A 87 9.04 -7.37 4.95
C THR A 87 9.38 -7.51 3.46
N LEU A 88 10.03 -8.62 3.11
CA LEU A 88 10.34 -8.95 1.72
C LEU A 88 9.20 -9.76 1.11
N GLU A 89 8.79 -9.36 -0.10
CA GLU A 89 7.76 -10.04 -0.88
C GLU A 89 8.30 -10.45 -2.26
N LEU A 90 7.73 -11.53 -2.81
CA LEU A 90 8.05 -11.99 -4.15
C LEU A 90 7.42 -11.08 -5.20
N ILE A 91 8.23 -10.23 -5.85
CA ILE A 91 7.76 -9.25 -6.84
C ILE A 91 7.43 -9.84 -8.24
N LEU A 92 7.54 -11.16 -8.41
CA LEU A 92 7.22 -11.88 -9.65
C LEU A 92 7.74 -11.19 -10.92
N SER A 93 6.86 -10.93 -11.89
CA SER A 93 7.24 -10.39 -13.20
C SER A 93 7.79 -8.96 -13.15
N THR A 94 7.54 -8.22 -12.08
CA THR A 94 8.13 -6.88 -11.87
C THR A 94 9.65 -6.91 -11.89
N SER A 95 10.26 -8.05 -11.52
CA SER A 95 11.71 -8.28 -11.65
C SER A 95 12.26 -8.05 -13.06
N LYS A 96 11.45 -8.24 -14.12
CA LYS A 96 11.88 -8.01 -15.51
C LYS A 96 12.22 -6.54 -15.78
N GLY A 97 11.59 -5.61 -15.07
CA GLY A 97 11.93 -4.18 -15.17
C GLY A 97 13.35 -3.91 -14.65
N ILE A 98 13.72 -4.52 -13.52
CA ILE A 98 15.08 -4.42 -12.95
C ILE A 98 16.10 -5.00 -13.94
N VAL A 99 15.81 -6.17 -14.52
CA VAL A 99 16.66 -6.80 -15.55
C VAL A 99 16.79 -5.90 -16.78
N ALA A 100 15.69 -5.31 -17.26
CA ALA A 100 15.72 -4.40 -18.40
C ALA A 100 16.59 -3.17 -18.13
N ILE A 101 16.54 -2.59 -16.93
CA ILE A 101 17.42 -1.48 -16.52
C ILE A 101 18.89 -1.92 -16.53
N ALA A 102 19.20 -3.10 -15.98
CA ALA A 102 20.57 -3.63 -16.00
C ALA A 102 21.10 -3.83 -17.43
N VAL A 103 20.27 -4.36 -18.33
CA VAL A 103 20.60 -4.50 -19.76
C VAL A 103 20.81 -3.12 -20.41
N ALA A 104 19.94 -2.15 -20.13
CA ALA A 104 20.08 -0.80 -20.66
C ALA A 104 21.40 -0.14 -20.21
N LEU A 105 21.84 -0.37 -18.97
CA LEU A 105 23.15 0.08 -18.49
C LEU A 105 24.31 -0.60 -19.24
N CYS A 106 24.22 -1.89 -19.54
CA CYS A 106 25.21 -2.58 -20.36
C CYS A 106 25.29 -2.00 -21.78
N VAL A 107 24.13 -1.71 -22.39
CA VAL A 107 24.05 -1.07 -23.72
C VAL A 107 24.67 0.32 -23.69
N GLN A 108 24.33 1.13 -22.69
CA GLN A 108 24.92 2.46 -22.50
C GLN A 108 26.46 2.41 -22.39
N ASN A 109 26.99 1.36 -21.76
CA ASN A 109 28.42 1.14 -21.59
C ASN A 109 29.08 0.43 -22.79
N GLY A 110 28.34 0.16 -23.88
CA GLY A 110 28.87 -0.51 -25.08
C GLY A 110 29.18 -2.00 -24.89
N LEU A 111 28.65 -2.64 -23.84
CA LEU A 111 28.85 -4.06 -23.54
C LEU A 111 27.86 -4.98 -24.27
N ILE A 112 26.72 -4.44 -24.71
CA ILE A 112 25.66 -5.15 -25.44
C ILE A 112 25.21 -4.25 -26.60
N ASP A 113 25.08 -4.82 -27.81
CA ASP A 113 24.40 -4.18 -28.94
C ASP A 113 22.99 -4.77 -29.11
N CYS A 114 21.96 -3.94 -28.97
CA CYS A 114 20.57 -4.36 -29.12
C CYS A 114 20.18 -4.74 -30.57
N ASN A 115 21.02 -4.44 -31.55
CA ASN A 115 20.77 -4.75 -32.96
C ASN A 115 21.48 -6.03 -33.43
N GLU A 116 22.32 -6.62 -32.58
CA GLU A 116 22.98 -7.88 -32.84
C GLU A 116 21.95 -9.03 -32.84
N ARG A 117 22.07 -9.97 -33.78
CA ARG A 117 21.10 -11.07 -33.99
C ARG A 117 21.61 -12.39 -33.43
#